data_AF-A0A0U9HFK2-F1
#
_entry.id   AF-A0A0U9HFK2-F1
#
_cell.length_a   1.000
_cell.length_b   1.000
_cell.length_c   1.000
_cell.angle_alpha   90.00
_cell.angle_beta   90.00
_cell.angle_gamma   90.00
#
_symmetry.space_group_name_H-M   'P 1'
#
loop_
_entity.id
_entity.type
_entity.pdbx_description
1 polymer ?
#
loop_
_entity_poly.entity_id
_entity_poly.type
_entity_poly.pdbx_seq_one_letter_code
_entity_poly.pdbx_strand_id
1 'polypeptide(L)'
;MDKISLPTNTGVAAIGIKTGLIFPNDDITEIAADTVKPFVENDDIICVTEAVVARSQNRYISCSELAEDIQKKLNLQPKSTLAVISPIASRNRFALIMKAMAMATRGGKVIVQFSMPFDEVGNQVMDEEFATTRVRLKKVLKSLREARENTPQLNVLIREIIAALKLQELGYNIISIRKITGTGIADLTVKTPEGKLGVAEVTFANLQKAKDKVIEIKKDVEGAEIALAIGVDLGHHKVIVANAESAEEPKIYDYSSQLESYHDPDVVYIDELGSIKFSHPITGMDYRDLYLEMIKEGNAEGEVLFTNNPLKVYDRGYINGVCISAVHERDKLKELFASFGAMVPVITLKDMGPGPWGVIGSNVSDFEKGVLKLLPGDADGTADAIKTKIKETSGKDVEVLIFGDGAYKDPDTGIFEMADPRPAIGVSKGLKSAALRTGTKLKLQLDTLYNKGYTKEQIEDILKNKTDKVTGESLGTTPRNVTSIIGTLADLVAGSADAGTPIVLVRGFQYAKPNK
;
A
#
# COMPACT_ATOMS: atom_id res chain seq x y z
N MET A 1 36.28 16.30 -8.98
CA MET A 1 35.78 17.56 -9.55
C MET A 1 35.73 18.54 -8.41
N ASP A 2 36.53 19.61 -8.43
CA ASP A 2 36.74 20.43 -7.23
C ASP A 2 35.75 21.61 -7.11
N LYS A 3 34.75 21.68 -7.99
CA LYS A 3 33.61 22.60 -7.89
C LYS A 3 32.45 22.19 -8.80
N ILE A 4 31.21 22.28 -8.31
CA ILE A 4 30.00 22.18 -9.15
C ILE A 4 29.58 23.59 -9.54
N SER A 5 29.68 23.92 -10.84
CA SER A 5 29.18 25.17 -11.40
C SER A 5 27.98 24.88 -12.30
N LEU A 6 26.86 25.57 -12.05
CA LEU A 6 25.68 25.50 -12.90
C LEU A 6 25.71 26.64 -13.91
N PRO A 7 25.30 26.41 -15.18
CA PRO A 7 25.11 27.48 -16.15
C PRO A 7 24.18 28.58 -15.61
N THR A 8 24.39 29.83 -16.01
CA THR A 8 23.61 31.01 -15.54
C THR A 8 22.10 30.87 -15.79
N ASN A 9 21.71 30.09 -16.80
CA ASN A 9 20.31 29.84 -17.15
C ASN A 9 19.70 28.65 -16.41
N THR A 10 20.37 28.09 -15.40
CA THR A 10 19.88 26.96 -14.62
C THR A 10 18.94 27.46 -13.52
N GLY A 11 17.71 26.93 -13.50
CA GLY A 11 16.74 27.23 -12.43
C GLY A 11 17.02 26.42 -11.16
N VAL A 12 16.89 25.09 -11.27
CA VAL A 12 17.08 24.14 -10.15
C VAL A 12 17.90 22.95 -10.64
N ALA A 13 18.81 22.45 -9.81
CA ALA A 13 19.52 21.20 -10.04
C ALA A 13 19.50 20.32 -8.77
N ALA A 14 19.42 19.01 -8.96
CA ALA A 14 19.56 18.02 -7.89
C ALA A 14 20.64 17.01 -8.29
N ILE A 15 21.59 16.74 -7.40
CA ILE A 15 22.82 15.99 -7.71
C ILE A 15 23.10 15.00 -6.59
N GLY A 16 23.12 13.71 -6.92
CA GLY A 16 23.55 12.66 -6.00
C GLY A 16 25.06 12.72 -5.78
N ILE A 17 25.47 12.74 -4.51
CA ILE A 17 26.86 12.81 -4.09
C ILE A 17 27.26 11.46 -3.50
N LYS A 18 28.31 10.86 -4.07
CA LYS A 18 28.88 9.62 -3.56
C LYS A 18 29.65 9.88 -2.27
N THR A 19 29.48 9.01 -1.29
CA THR A 19 30.25 9.01 -0.04
C THR A 19 30.83 7.64 0.25
N GLY A 20 31.67 7.55 1.28
CA GLY A 20 32.20 6.28 1.77
C GLY A 20 31.11 5.40 2.41
N LEU A 21 31.52 4.21 2.85
CA LEU A 21 30.63 3.36 3.64
C LEU A 21 30.43 3.98 5.02
N ILE A 22 29.17 4.08 5.44
CA ILE A 22 28.78 4.57 6.77
C ILE A 22 28.43 3.35 7.62
N PHE A 23 29.03 3.25 8.80
CA PHE A 23 28.91 2.17 9.76
C PHE A 23 28.23 2.64 11.06
N PRO A 24 27.78 1.70 11.91
CA PRO A 24 27.27 2.04 13.23
C PRO A 24 28.27 2.82 14.09
N ASN A 25 27.78 3.89 14.73
CA ASN A 25 28.51 4.83 15.59
C ASN A 25 29.45 5.80 14.86
N ASP A 26 29.39 5.88 13.53
CA ASP A 26 30.09 6.91 12.77
C ASP A 26 29.51 8.31 13.03
N ASP A 27 30.36 9.34 12.95
CA ASP A 27 29.91 10.73 13.00
C ASP A 27 29.35 11.18 11.65
N ILE A 28 28.04 10.97 11.47
CA ILE A 28 27.34 11.40 10.26
C ILE A 28 27.39 12.92 10.03
N THR A 29 27.56 13.71 11.10
CA THR A 29 27.65 15.16 11.01
C THR A 29 28.95 15.56 10.32
N GLU A 30 30.06 14.97 10.74
CA GLU A 30 31.37 15.17 10.13
C GLU A 30 31.42 14.61 8.70
N ILE A 31 30.97 13.37 8.50
CA ILE A 31 30.95 12.72 7.18
C ILE A 31 30.14 13.53 6.17
N ALA A 32 28.94 13.97 6.52
CA ALA A 32 28.11 14.75 5.61
C ALA A 32 28.75 16.09 5.28
N ALA A 33 29.28 16.80 6.27
CA ALA A 33 29.92 18.10 6.06
C ALA A 33 31.16 17.99 5.16
N ASP A 34 32.04 17.02 5.42
CA ASP A 34 33.24 16.80 4.61
C ASP A 34 32.92 16.36 3.18
N THR A 35 31.89 15.53 3.02
CA THR A 35 31.43 15.06 1.70
C THR A 35 30.97 16.22 0.82
N VAL A 36 30.22 17.19 1.38
CA VAL A 36 29.64 18.29 0.59
C VAL A 36 30.53 19.52 0.48
N LYS A 37 31.54 19.64 1.35
CA LYS A 37 32.45 20.80 1.43
C LYS A 37 33.02 21.28 0.09
N PRO A 38 33.43 20.41 -0.86
CA PRO A 38 33.95 20.85 -2.16
C PRO A 38 32.90 21.46 -3.10
N PHE A 39 31.62 21.22 -2.82
CA PHE A 39 30.53 21.46 -3.75
C PHE A 39 29.56 22.55 -3.29
N VAL A 40 29.40 22.68 -1.98
CA VAL A 40 28.35 23.46 -1.34
C VAL A 40 28.50 24.97 -1.54
N GLU A 41 27.37 25.64 -1.80
CA GLU A 41 27.25 27.09 -1.90
C GLU A 41 26.12 27.59 -0.98
N ASN A 42 26.02 28.91 -0.79
CA ASN A 42 24.93 29.47 0.02
C ASN A 42 23.57 29.14 -0.60
N ASP A 43 22.57 28.93 0.26
CA ASP A 43 21.18 28.60 -0.11
C ASP A 43 20.99 27.23 -0.76
N ASP A 44 22.03 26.38 -0.80
CA ASP A 44 21.86 24.98 -1.13
C ASP A 44 21.07 24.25 -0.03
N ILE A 45 20.39 23.18 -0.45
CA ILE A 45 19.71 22.25 0.44
C ILE A 45 20.44 20.90 0.35
N ILE A 46 20.99 20.45 1.47
CA ILE A 46 21.68 19.17 1.59
C ILE A 46 20.69 18.14 2.11
N CYS A 47 20.37 17.17 1.28
CA CYS A 47 19.48 16.07 1.60
C CYS A 47 20.32 14.84 1.96
N VAL A 48 20.12 14.26 3.14
CA VAL A 48 20.79 13.03 3.59
C VAL A 48 19.73 11.96 3.82
N THR A 49 19.91 10.75 3.30
CA THR A 49 18.92 9.69 3.50
C THR A 49 18.81 9.33 4.99
N GLU A 50 17.60 9.03 5.46
CA GLU A 50 17.34 8.48 6.78
C GLU A 50 18.27 7.29 7.04
N ALA A 51 18.53 6.50 6.00
CA ALA A 51 19.06 5.16 6.12
C ALA A 51 20.44 5.15 6.74
N VAL A 52 21.25 6.12 6.33
CA VAL A 52 22.63 6.27 6.80
C VAL A 52 22.68 6.99 8.13
N VAL A 53 21.75 7.91 8.41
CA VAL A 53 21.64 8.58 9.71
C VAL A 53 21.23 7.57 10.78
N ALA A 54 20.21 6.75 10.52
CA ALA A 54 19.79 5.69 11.41
C ALA A 54 20.91 4.68 11.68
N ARG A 55 21.63 4.29 10.62
CA ARG A 55 22.77 3.38 10.72
C ARG A 55 23.87 3.98 11.59
N SER A 56 24.29 5.22 11.35
CA SER A 56 25.33 5.88 12.15
C SER A 56 24.93 6.02 13.62
N GLN A 57 23.64 6.22 13.90
CA GLN A 57 23.07 6.24 15.25
C GLN A 57 22.88 4.85 15.87
N ASN A 58 23.32 3.78 15.21
CA ASN A 58 23.16 2.38 15.64
C ASN A 58 21.70 2.02 16.01
N ARG A 59 20.75 2.47 15.20
CA ARG A 59 19.31 2.32 15.44
C ARG A 59 18.78 0.97 14.97
N TYR A 60 18.91 -0.04 15.81
CA TYR A 60 18.44 -1.41 15.54
C TYR A 60 17.58 -1.96 16.67
N ILE A 61 16.70 -2.90 16.34
CA ILE A 61 15.93 -3.68 17.32
C ILE A 61 15.74 -5.11 16.81
N SER A 62 15.84 -6.09 17.69
CA SER A 62 15.52 -7.48 17.37
C SER A 62 14.02 -7.78 17.48
N CYS A 63 13.54 -8.82 16.79
CA CYS A 63 12.16 -9.31 16.92
C CYS A 63 11.82 -9.66 18.37
N SER A 64 12.77 -10.19 19.15
CA SER A 64 12.57 -10.54 20.56
C SER A 64 12.33 -9.29 21.41
N GLU A 65 13.17 -8.27 21.27
CA GLU A 65 12.99 -6.99 22.00
C GLU A 65 11.69 -6.30 21.60
N LEU A 66 11.35 -6.31 20.31
CA LEU A 66 10.10 -5.74 19.81
C LEU A 66 8.88 -6.51 20.33
N ALA A 67 8.94 -7.85 20.37
CA ALA A 67 7.87 -8.69 20.88
C ALA A 67 7.61 -8.44 22.38
N GLU A 68 8.67 -8.29 23.18
CA GLU A 68 8.52 -7.92 24.59
C GLU A 68 7.88 -6.54 24.77
N ASP A 69 8.27 -5.57 23.96
CA ASP A 69 7.70 -4.22 24.00
C ASP A 69 6.21 -4.24 23.63
N ILE A 70 5.84 -4.93 22.55
CA ILE A 70 4.43 -5.11 22.12
C ILE A 70 3.63 -5.81 23.23
N GLN A 71 4.17 -6.90 23.79
CA GLN A 71 3.51 -7.65 24.86
C GLN A 71 3.22 -6.76 26.07
N LYS A 72 4.19 -5.94 26.50
CA LYS A 72 4.04 -5.01 27.64
C LYS A 72 3.01 -3.92 27.34
N LYS A 73 3.10 -3.27 26.17
CA LYS A 73 2.20 -2.16 25.79
C LYS A 73 0.75 -2.58 25.62
N LEU A 74 0.51 -3.81 25.16
CA LEU A 74 -0.82 -4.39 25.03
C LEU A 74 -1.26 -5.21 26.24
N ASN A 75 -0.40 -5.39 27.25
CA ASN A 75 -0.62 -6.25 28.42
C ASN A 75 -1.08 -7.68 28.04
N LEU A 76 -0.51 -8.25 26.99
CA LEU A 76 -0.94 -9.56 26.46
C LEU A 76 -0.57 -10.69 27.42
N GLN A 77 -1.53 -11.57 27.71
CA GLN A 77 -1.30 -12.82 28.43
C GLN A 77 -0.84 -13.93 27.46
N PRO A 78 -0.25 -15.03 27.95
CA PRO A 78 0.03 -16.17 27.08
C PRO A 78 -1.23 -16.65 26.37
N LYS A 79 -1.10 -17.07 25.11
CA LYS A 79 -2.21 -17.47 24.24
C LYS A 79 -3.21 -16.35 23.91
N SER A 80 -2.79 -15.09 23.95
CA SER A 80 -3.64 -13.96 23.55
C SER A 80 -3.95 -13.96 22.05
N THR A 81 -5.11 -13.43 21.69
CA THR A 81 -5.47 -13.15 20.29
C THR A 81 -5.16 -11.70 19.96
N LEU A 82 -4.35 -11.46 18.94
CA LEU A 82 -3.94 -10.14 18.48
C LEU A 82 -4.51 -9.86 17.09
N ALA A 83 -5.16 -8.70 16.92
CA ALA A 83 -5.59 -8.25 15.60
C ALA A 83 -4.55 -7.33 14.96
N VAL A 84 -4.20 -7.57 13.71
CA VAL A 84 -3.25 -6.79 12.91
C VAL A 84 -4.01 -6.17 11.74
N ILE A 85 -4.05 -4.83 11.69
CA ILE A 85 -4.96 -4.08 10.82
C ILE A 85 -4.19 -3.38 9.70
N SER A 86 -4.60 -3.62 8.45
CA SER A 86 -4.06 -2.96 7.25
C SER A 86 -2.53 -2.93 7.16
N PRO A 87 -1.81 -4.07 7.27
CA PRO A 87 -0.37 -4.08 7.05
C PRO A 87 -0.05 -3.81 5.57
N ILE A 88 1.05 -3.08 5.34
CA ILE A 88 1.61 -2.91 3.99
C ILE A 88 2.18 -4.24 3.52
N ALA A 89 1.85 -4.64 2.29
CA ALA A 89 2.29 -5.87 1.65
C ALA A 89 3.77 -5.76 1.23
N SER A 90 4.67 -5.94 2.21
CA SER A 90 6.12 -5.81 2.02
C SER A 90 6.90 -6.79 2.89
N ARG A 91 7.84 -7.50 2.25
CA ARG A 91 8.80 -8.37 2.95
C ARG A 91 9.84 -7.56 3.72
N ASN A 92 10.34 -6.49 3.13
CA ASN A 92 11.38 -5.64 3.73
C ASN A 92 10.85 -4.82 4.91
N ARG A 93 9.60 -4.36 4.84
CA ARG A 93 9.02 -3.51 5.89
C ARG A 93 8.38 -4.33 7.00
N PHE A 94 7.61 -5.36 6.64
CA PHE A 94 6.60 -5.88 7.55
C PHE A 94 6.80 -7.34 8.00
N ALA A 95 7.59 -8.15 7.28
CA ALA A 95 7.74 -9.57 7.62
C ALA A 95 8.21 -9.80 9.06
N LEU A 96 9.28 -9.11 9.48
CA LEU A 96 9.81 -9.24 10.85
C LEU A 96 8.94 -8.55 11.91
N ILE A 97 8.19 -7.51 11.54
CA ILE A 97 7.20 -6.89 12.43
C ILE A 97 6.07 -7.90 12.72
N MET A 98 5.56 -8.57 11.68
CA MET A 98 4.55 -9.63 11.81
C MET A 98 5.04 -10.76 12.71
N LYS A 99 6.30 -11.21 12.51
CA LYS A 99 6.93 -12.23 13.37
C LYS A 99 6.99 -11.79 14.83
N ALA A 100 7.41 -10.55 15.11
CA ALA A 100 7.47 -10.02 16.47
C ALA A 100 6.09 -9.89 17.12
N MET A 101 5.07 -9.46 16.36
CA MET A 101 3.67 -9.44 16.83
C MET A 101 3.18 -10.83 17.21
N ALA A 102 3.49 -11.85 16.41
CA ALA A 102 3.18 -13.24 16.71
C ALA A 102 3.88 -13.74 17.98
N MET A 103 5.19 -13.46 18.13
CA MET A 103 5.95 -13.78 19.34
C MET A 103 5.35 -13.16 20.60
N ALA A 104 4.85 -11.92 20.50
CA ALA A 104 4.23 -11.20 21.62
C ALA A 104 2.98 -11.92 22.18
N THR A 105 2.29 -12.72 21.37
CA THR A 105 1.12 -13.51 21.79
C THR A 105 1.48 -14.71 22.68
N ARG A 106 2.74 -15.18 22.62
CA ARG A 106 3.27 -16.34 23.36
C ARG A 106 2.40 -17.59 23.18
N GLY A 107 2.34 -18.11 21.95
CA GLY A 107 1.53 -19.30 21.63
C GLY A 107 0.06 -19.01 21.36
N GLY A 108 -0.28 -17.77 21.01
CA GLY A 108 -1.65 -17.33 20.77
C GLY A 108 -2.03 -17.31 19.30
N LYS A 109 -2.91 -16.38 18.95
CA LYS A 109 -3.46 -16.24 17.60
C LYS A 109 -3.23 -14.84 17.08
N VAL A 110 -2.91 -14.71 15.80
CA VAL A 110 -2.82 -13.43 15.08
C VAL A 110 -3.88 -13.45 13.97
N ILE A 111 -4.79 -12.47 14.02
CA ILE A 111 -5.79 -12.23 12.98
C ILE A 111 -5.32 -11.04 12.16
N VAL A 112 -5.01 -11.27 10.89
CA VAL A 112 -4.56 -10.23 9.97
C VAL A 112 -5.72 -9.81 9.09
N GLN A 113 -6.06 -8.52 9.14
CA GLN A 113 -6.97 -7.92 8.20
C GLN A 113 -6.18 -7.18 7.12
N PHE A 114 -6.27 -7.65 5.88
CA PHE A 114 -5.80 -6.92 4.71
C PHE A 114 -6.91 -6.05 4.14
N SER A 115 -6.57 -4.82 3.77
CA SER A 115 -7.39 -4.01 2.86
C SER A 115 -7.46 -4.70 1.49
N MET A 116 -8.49 -4.46 0.69
CA MET A 116 -8.62 -5.06 -0.65
C MET A 116 -9.04 -4.03 -1.71
N PRO A 117 -8.60 -4.17 -2.96
CA PRO A 117 -7.63 -5.17 -3.46
C PRO A 117 -6.17 -4.79 -3.22
N PHE A 118 -5.92 -3.54 -2.83
CA PHE A 118 -4.60 -2.99 -2.56
C PHE A 118 -4.45 -2.58 -1.09
N ASP A 119 -3.21 -2.52 -0.61
CA ASP A 119 -2.87 -1.83 0.64
C ASP A 119 -2.88 -0.29 0.46
N GLU A 120 -2.57 0.45 1.52
CA GLU A 120 -2.60 1.92 1.50
C GLU A 120 -1.57 2.58 0.57
N VAL A 121 -0.54 1.84 0.13
CA VAL A 121 0.49 2.35 -0.80
C VAL A 121 0.33 1.77 -2.21
N GLY A 122 -0.72 0.99 -2.45
CA GLY A 122 -1.05 0.45 -3.77
C GLY A 122 -0.45 -0.92 -4.08
N ASN A 123 0.20 -1.61 -3.12
CA ASN A 123 0.63 -2.99 -3.38
C ASN A 123 -0.61 -3.88 -3.47
N GLN A 124 -0.64 -4.71 -4.52
CA GLN A 124 -1.72 -5.68 -4.71
C GLN A 124 -1.62 -6.81 -3.67
N VAL A 125 -2.69 -7.00 -2.91
CA VAL A 125 -2.84 -8.13 -1.97
C VAL A 125 -3.85 -9.16 -2.46
N MET A 126 -4.75 -8.74 -3.35
CA MET A 126 -5.73 -9.58 -4.03
C MET A 126 -5.89 -9.06 -5.45
N ASP A 127 -6.12 -9.95 -6.41
CA ASP A 127 -6.48 -9.54 -7.77
C ASP A 127 -7.73 -8.63 -7.76
N GLU A 128 -7.65 -7.48 -8.41
CA GLU A 128 -8.69 -6.45 -8.37
C GLU A 128 -10.00 -6.94 -8.99
N GLU A 129 -9.91 -7.65 -10.11
CA GLU A 129 -11.08 -8.17 -10.81
C GLU A 129 -11.75 -9.28 -10.00
N PHE A 130 -10.94 -10.19 -9.42
CA PHE A 130 -11.41 -11.20 -8.49
C PHE A 130 -12.11 -10.57 -7.29
N ALA A 131 -11.47 -9.63 -6.59
CA ALA A 131 -12.01 -8.99 -5.38
C ALA A 131 -13.34 -8.27 -5.67
N THR A 132 -13.36 -7.44 -6.72
CA THR A 132 -14.54 -6.67 -7.12
C THR A 132 -15.70 -7.60 -7.47
N THR A 133 -15.43 -8.64 -8.26
CA THR A 133 -16.44 -9.60 -8.67
C THR A 133 -16.92 -10.44 -7.48
N ARG A 134 -16.01 -10.91 -6.61
CA ARG A 134 -16.33 -11.72 -5.44
C ARG A 134 -17.28 -10.97 -4.51
N VAL A 135 -16.91 -9.75 -4.11
CA VAL A 135 -17.73 -8.91 -3.22
C VAL A 135 -19.09 -8.61 -3.86
N ARG A 136 -19.13 -8.30 -5.16
CA ARG A 136 -20.40 -8.10 -5.89
C ARG A 136 -21.29 -9.34 -5.84
N LEU A 137 -20.74 -10.53 -6.14
CA LEU A 137 -21.49 -11.79 -6.11
C LEU A 137 -22.06 -12.07 -4.71
N LYS A 138 -21.27 -11.87 -3.66
CA LYS A 138 -21.73 -12.08 -2.27
C LYS A 138 -22.80 -11.08 -1.85
N LYS A 139 -22.69 -9.81 -2.25
CA LYS A 139 -23.74 -8.79 -2.04
C LYS A 139 -25.05 -9.17 -2.71
N VAL A 140 -24.98 -9.60 -3.97
CA VAL A 140 -26.17 -10.07 -4.70
C VAL A 140 -26.75 -11.33 -4.05
N LEU A 141 -25.91 -12.28 -3.62
CA LEU A 141 -26.35 -13.48 -2.91
C LEU A 141 -27.12 -13.13 -1.63
N LYS A 142 -26.60 -12.19 -0.84
CA LYS A 142 -27.26 -11.71 0.38
C LYS A 142 -28.65 -11.14 0.06
N SER A 143 -28.74 -10.20 -0.88
CA SER A 143 -30.02 -9.59 -1.26
C SER A 143 -31.03 -10.61 -1.81
N LEU A 144 -30.57 -11.59 -2.61
CA LEU A 144 -31.42 -12.66 -3.12
C LEU A 144 -31.92 -13.59 -2.01
N ARG A 145 -31.08 -13.91 -1.02
CA ARG A 145 -31.47 -14.75 0.13
C ARG A 145 -32.51 -14.05 1.00
N GLU A 146 -32.34 -12.77 1.26
CA GLU A 146 -33.31 -11.94 2.01
C GLU A 146 -34.65 -11.85 1.26
N ALA A 147 -34.63 -11.66 -0.06
CA ALA A 147 -35.85 -11.61 -0.87
C ALA A 147 -36.53 -12.98 -1.07
N ARG A 148 -35.76 -14.08 -1.03
CA ARG A 148 -36.26 -15.45 -1.28
C ARG A 148 -37.35 -15.88 -0.31
N GLU A 149 -37.36 -15.39 0.93
CA GLU A 149 -38.35 -15.78 1.94
C GLU A 149 -39.79 -15.70 1.41
N ASN A 150 -40.06 -14.77 0.49
CA ASN A 150 -41.38 -14.57 -0.12
C ASN A 150 -41.45 -14.99 -1.61
N THR A 151 -40.37 -15.51 -2.22
CA THR A 151 -40.30 -15.79 -3.67
C THR A 151 -39.35 -16.96 -3.99
N PRO A 152 -39.84 -18.22 -3.95
CA PRO A 152 -39.04 -19.41 -4.23
C PRO A 152 -38.37 -19.44 -5.61
N GLN A 153 -38.90 -18.70 -6.58
CA GLN A 153 -38.38 -18.58 -7.94
C GLN A 153 -36.96 -17.97 -7.96
N LEU A 154 -36.57 -17.21 -6.93
CA LEU A 154 -35.24 -16.63 -6.80
C LEU A 154 -34.13 -17.69 -6.62
N ASN A 155 -34.49 -18.95 -6.30
CA ASN A 155 -33.53 -20.05 -6.28
C ASN A 155 -32.77 -20.20 -7.61
N VAL A 156 -33.38 -19.85 -8.76
CA VAL A 156 -32.73 -19.88 -10.08
C VAL A 156 -31.57 -18.88 -10.17
N LEU A 157 -31.70 -17.70 -9.56
CA LEU A 157 -30.62 -16.70 -9.52
C LEU A 157 -29.58 -17.08 -8.46
N ILE A 158 -30.03 -17.59 -7.31
CA ILE A 158 -29.14 -18.03 -6.23
C ILE A 158 -28.19 -19.13 -6.73
N ARG A 159 -28.69 -20.13 -7.48
CA ARG A 159 -27.82 -21.19 -8.01
C ARG A 159 -26.75 -20.65 -8.98
N GLU A 160 -27.06 -19.62 -9.77
CA GLU A 160 -26.11 -19.02 -10.71
C GLU A 160 -25.01 -18.27 -9.96
N ILE A 161 -25.37 -17.56 -8.90
CA ILE A 161 -24.39 -16.94 -8.01
C ILE A 161 -23.51 -17.98 -7.30
N ILE A 162 -24.10 -19.06 -6.78
CA ILE A 162 -23.33 -20.14 -6.14
C ILE A 162 -22.38 -20.82 -7.14
N ALA A 163 -22.84 -21.07 -8.37
CA ALA A 163 -21.99 -21.56 -9.45
C ALA A 163 -20.85 -20.59 -9.75
N ALA A 164 -21.13 -19.29 -9.88
CA ALA A 164 -20.12 -18.28 -10.13
C ALA A 164 -19.08 -18.16 -9.00
N LEU A 165 -19.51 -18.20 -7.73
CA LEU A 165 -18.62 -18.19 -6.57
C LEU A 165 -17.71 -19.43 -6.55
N LYS A 166 -18.26 -20.62 -6.83
CA LYS A 166 -17.48 -21.86 -6.89
C LYS A 166 -16.52 -21.86 -8.09
N LEU A 167 -16.95 -21.38 -9.26
CA LEU A 167 -16.05 -21.22 -10.41
C LEU A 167 -14.90 -20.26 -10.10
N GLN A 168 -15.16 -19.15 -9.39
CA GLN A 168 -14.10 -18.25 -8.93
C GLN A 168 -13.09 -18.96 -8.03
N GLU A 169 -13.55 -19.77 -7.07
CA GLU A 169 -12.69 -20.60 -6.21
C GLU A 169 -11.85 -21.62 -7.00
N LEU A 170 -12.35 -22.07 -8.16
CA LEU A 170 -11.64 -22.95 -9.09
C LEU A 170 -10.70 -22.19 -10.05
N GLY A 171 -10.56 -20.87 -9.89
CA GLY A 171 -9.65 -20.02 -10.68
C GLY A 171 -10.26 -19.44 -11.96
N TYR A 172 -11.57 -19.60 -12.19
CA TYR A 172 -12.24 -18.96 -13.32
C TYR A 172 -12.53 -17.49 -13.01
N ASN A 173 -12.39 -16.63 -14.00
CA ASN A 173 -12.85 -15.26 -13.91
C ASN A 173 -14.28 -15.14 -14.46
N ILE A 174 -15.17 -14.44 -13.75
CA ILE A 174 -16.59 -14.31 -14.12
C ILE A 174 -16.79 -12.99 -14.87
N ILE A 175 -17.00 -13.09 -16.18
CA ILE A 175 -17.18 -11.93 -17.06
C ILE A 175 -18.60 -11.37 -16.94
N SER A 176 -19.61 -12.23 -17.01
CA SER A 176 -21.02 -11.81 -16.93
C SER A 176 -21.94 -12.92 -16.43
N ILE A 177 -23.10 -12.50 -15.89
CA ILE A 177 -24.19 -13.37 -15.48
C ILE A 177 -25.48 -12.82 -16.11
N ARG A 178 -25.99 -13.47 -17.15
CA ARG A 178 -27.03 -12.92 -18.03
C ARG A 178 -28.24 -12.39 -17.29
N LYS A 179 -28.73 -13.13 -16.28
CA LYS A 179 -29.95 -12.76 -15.54
C LYS A 179 -29.75 -11.63 -14.52
N ILE A 180 -28.50 -11.21 -14.30
CA ILE A 180 -28.13 -10.19 -13.31
C ILE A 180 -27.62 -8.94 -14.02
N THR A 181 -26.73 -9.10 -15.00
CA THR A 181 -26.18 -7.97 -15.76
C THR A 181 -27.13 -7.50 -16.86
N GLY A 182 -28.15 -8.29 -17.21
CA GLY A 182 -29.05 -8.02 -18.33
C GLY A 182 -28.38 -8.13 -19.70
N THR A 183 -27.09 -8.48 -19.72
CA THR A 183 -26.22 -8.61 -20.88
C THR A 183 -25.56 -9.99 -20.86
N GLY A 184 -25.52 -10.68 -22.01
CA GLY A 184 -24.95 -12.03 -22.13
C GLY A 184 -25.91 -13.05 -22.75
N ILE A 185 -25.33 -14.07 -23.38
CA ILE A 185 -26.07 -15.12 -24.12
C ILE A 185 -26.22 -16.38 -23.24
N ALA A 186 -25.19 -16.73 -22.48
CA ALA A 186 -25.17 -17.84 -21.52
C ALA A 186 -25.58 -17.42 -20.11
N ASP A 187 -25.97 -18.37 -19.24
CA ASP A 187 -26.22 -18.07 -17.82
C ASP A 187 -24.97 -17.45 -17.18
N LEU A 188 -23.77 -18.01 -17.45
CA LEU A 188 -22.48 -17.43 -17.09
C LEU A 188 -21.57 -17.34 -18.31
N THR A 189 -20.85 -16.22 -18.44
CA THR A 189 -19.68 -16.10 -19.33
C THR A 189 -18.43 -16.00 -18.47
N VAL A 190 -17.43 -16.83 -18.76
CA VAL A 190 -16.25 -16.97 -17.91
C VAL A 190 -14.96 -16.99 -18.72
N LYS A 191 -13.85 -16.66 -18.07
CA LYS A 191 -12.50 -16.93 -18.57
C LYS A 191 -11.90 -18.04 -17.73
N THR A 192 -11.31 -19.05 -18.35
CA THR A 192 -10.64 -20.13 -17.61
C THR A 192 -9.33 -19.66 -17.01
N PRO A 193 -8.72 -20.42 -16.08
CA PRO A 193 -7.40 -20.10 -15.55
C PRO A 193 -6.32 -19.89 -16.63
N GLU A 194 -6.44 -20.58 -17.76
CA GLU A 194 -5.54 -20.48 -18.92
C GLU A 194 -5.89 -19.30 -19.85
N GLY A 195 -6.92 -18.52 -19.51
CA GLY A 195 -7.31 -17.34 -20.26
C GLY A 195 -8.30 -17.59 -21.41
N LYS A 196 -8.85 -18.80 -21.54
CA LYS A 196 -9.80 -19.13 -22.61
C LYS A 196 -11.20 -18.64 -22.30
N LEU A 197 -11.89 -18.10 -23.30
CA LEU A 197 -13.29 -17.70 -23.15
C LEU A 197 -14.18 -18.96 -23.09
N GLY A 198 -15.11 -18.99 -22.14
CA GLY A 198 -16.05 -20.08 -21.97
C GLY A 198 -17.45 -19.60 -21.60
N VAL A 199 -18.42 -20.46 -21.86
CA VAL A 199 -19.82 -20.27 -21.49
C VAL A 199 -20.27 -21.38 -20.55
N ALA A 200 -21.15 -21.06 -19.60
CA ALA A 200 -21.75 -22.06 -18.73
C ALA A 200 -23.27 -21.95 -18.66
N GLU A 201 -23.92 -23.11 -18.65
CA GLU A 201 -25.36 -23.26 -18.36
C GLU A 201 -25.52 -23.90 -16.98
N VAL A 202 -26.37 -23.29 -16.14
CA VAL A 202 -26.57 -23.73 -14.76
C VAL A 202 -27.92 -24.42 -14.60
N THR A 203 -27.95 -25.58 -13.94
CA THR A 203 -29.16 -26.40 -13.75
C THR A 203 -29.26 -26.96 -12.32
N PHE A 204 -30.45 -27.38 -11.90
CA PHE A 204 -30.64 -28.08 -10.62
C PHE A 204 -30.47 -29.60 -10.72
N ALA A 205 -30.83 -30.20 -11.86
CA ALA A 205 -30.97 -31.67 -11.95
C ALA A 205 -30.58 -32.25 -13.31
N ASN A 206 -31.01 -31.64 -14.42
CA ASN A 206 -30.79 -32.22 -15.75
C ASN A 206 -29.47 -31.73 -16.37
N LEU A 207 -28.37 -32.35 -15.94
CA LEU A 207 -27.02 -32.00 -16.42
C LEU A 207 -26.85 -32.28 -17.92
N GLN A 208 -27.44 -33.36 -18.44
CA GLN A 208 -27.35 -33.67 -19.88
C GLN A 208 -28.01 -32.60 -20.74
N LYS A 209 -29.22 -32.17 -20.38
CA LYS A 209 -29.90 -31.06 -21.08
C LYS A 209 -29.09 -29.76 -21.00
N ALA A 210 -28.43 -29.51 -19.87
CA ALA A 210 -27.54 -28.35 -19.74
C ALA A 210 -26.33 -28.46 -20.68
N LYS A 211 -25.72 -29.65 -20.82
CA LYS A 211 -24.64 -29.93 -21.80
C LYS A 211 -25.08 -29.60 -23.22
N ASP A 212 -26.21 -30.16 -23.65
CA ASP A 212 -26.71 -29.98 -25.01
C ASP A 212 -26.96 -28.48 -25.30
N LYS A 213 -27.59 -27.77 -24.35
CA LYS A 213 -27.88 -26.33 -24.47
C LYS A 213 -26.62 -25.46 -24.50
N VAL A 214 -25.62 -25.73 -23.66
CA VAL A 214 -24.41 -24.91 -23.63
C VAL A 214 -23.56 -25.09 -24.89
N ILE A 215 -23.60 -26.27 -25.52
CA ILE A 215 -22.95 -26.51 -26.82
C ILE A 215 -23.59 -25.66 -27.92
N GLU A 216 -24.92 -25.48 -27.88
CA GLU A 216 -25.60 -24.57 -28.80
C GLU A 216 -25.22 -23.12 -28.53
N ILE A 217 -25.32 -22.66 -27.27
CA ILE A 217 -24.97 -21.27 -26.89
C ILE A 217 -23.53 -20.92 -27.26
N LYS A 218 -22.58 -21.86 -27.09
CA LYS A 218 -21.18 -21.65 -27.43
C LYS A 218 -21.02 -21.23 -28.91
N LYS A 219 -21.83 -21.75 -29.82
CA LYS A 219 -21.77 -21.40 -31.26
C LYS A 219 -22.13 -19.94 -31.54
N ASP A 220 -22.95 -19.35 -30.66
CA ASP A 220 -23.40 -17.97 -30.77
C ASP A 220 -22.46 -16.97 -30.07
N VAL A 221 -21.47 -17.45 -29.31
CA VAL A 221 -20.48 -16.61 -28.61
C VAL A 221 -19.15 -16.69 -29.35
N GLU A 222 -18.82 -15.62 -30.07
CA GLU A 222 -17.57 -15.51 -30.82
C GLU A 222 -16.35 -15.69 -29.89
N GLY A 223 -15.45 -16.59 -30.29
CA GLY A 223 -14.22 -16.88 -29.54
C GLY A 223 -14.39 -17.79 -28.31
N ALA A 224 -15.60 -18.26 -27.99
CA ALA A 224 -15.78 -19.22 -26.89
C ALA A 224 -15.17 -20.58 -27.24
N GLU A 225 -14.20 -21.03 -26.44
CA GLU A 225 -13.50 -22.30 -26.62
C GLU A 225 -14.07 -23.41 -25.74
N ILE A 226 -14.74 -23.06 -24.64
CA ILE A 226 -15.16 -24.02 -23.60
C ILE A 226 -16.65 -23.89 -23.31
N ALA A 227 -17.33 -25.03 -23.20
CA ALA A 227 -18.72 -25.13 -22.78
C ALA A 227 -18.85 -25.93 -21.47
N LEU A 228 -19.39 -25.31 -20.42
CA LEU A 228 -19.56 -25.92 -19.11
C LEU A 228 -21.04 -26.16 -18.79
N ALA A 229 -21.37 -27.37 -18.36
CA ALA A 229 -22.65 -27.68 -17.73
C ALA A 229 -22.46 -27.75 -16.22
N ILE A 230 -23.22 -26.95 -15.47
CA ILE A 230 -23.07 -26.83 -14.02
C ILE A 230 -24.36 -27.23 -13.32
N GLY A 231 -24.32 -28.31 -12.55
CA GLY A 231 -25.39 -28.71 -11.64
C GLY A 231 -25.19 -28.07 -10.27
N VAL A 232 -26.23 -27.47 -9.68
CA VAL A 232 -26.16 -26.91 -8.33
C VAL A 232 -27.29 -27.50 -7.49
N ASP A 233 -26.92 -28.20 -6.42
CA ASP A 233 -27.84 -28.71 -5.41
C ASP A 233 -27.75 -27.82 -4.17
N LEU A 234 -28.75 -26.97 -3.98
CA LEU A 234 -28.81 -26.05 -2.85
C LEU A 234 -29.08 -26.74 -1.51
N GLY A 235 -29.70 -27.94 -1.51
CA GLY A 235 -30.06 -28.65 -0.30
C GLY A 235 -28.93 -29.53 0.24
N HIS A 236 -28.18 -30.15 -0.66
CA HIS A 236 -27.00 -30.97 -0.30
C HIS A 236 -25.68 -30.21 -0.40
N HIS A 237 -25.72 -28.92 -0.75
CA HIS A 237 -24.55 -28.05 -0.91
C HIS A 237 -23.49 -28.58 -1.87
N LYS A 238 -23.93 -29.06 -3.04
CA LYS A 238 -23.05 -29.60 -4.08
C LYS A 238 -23.10 -28.78 -5.36
N VAL A 239 -21.93 -28.58 -5.97
CA VAL A 239 -21.79 -28.06 -7.33
C VAL A 239 -21.11 -29.13 -8.18
N ILE A 240 -21.74 -29.48 -9.29
CA ILE A 240 -21.23 -30.45 -10.27
C ILE A 240 -20.80 -29.65 -11.49
N VAL A 241 -19.54 -29.77 -11.90
CA VAL A 241 -19.00 -29.09 -13.09
C VAL A 241 -18.59 -30.14 -14.11
N ALA A 242 -19.13 -30.03 -15.32
CA ALA A 242 -18.76 -30.89 -16.44
C ALA A 242 -18.41 -30.04 -17.66
N ASN A 243 -17.30 -30.36 -18.34
CA ASN A 243 -17.09 -29.89 -19.70
C ASN A 243 -18.05 -30.64 -20.62
N ALA A 244 -18.89 -29.91 -21.35
CA ALA A 244 -19.95 -30.48 -22.18
C ALA A 244 -19.40 -31.24 -23.39
N GLU A 245 -18.20 -30.88 -23.86
CA GLU A 245 -17.55 -31.46 -25.03
C GLU A 245 -16.52 -32.54 -24.66
N SER A 246 -16.24 -32.73 -23.36
CA SER A 246 -15.33 -33.76 -22.87
C SER A 246 -16.09 -35.02 -22.46
N ALA A 247 -15.46 -36.17 -22.69
CA ALA A 247 -15.90 -37.47 -22.16
C ALA A 247 -15.49 -37.68 -20.68
N GLU A 248 -14.74 -36.75 -20.09
CA GLU A 248 -14.38 -36.80 -18.67
C GLU A 248 -15.60 -36.79 -17.75
N GLU A 249 -15.48 -37.51 -16.63
CA GLU A 249 -16.52 -37.54 -15.61
C GLU A 249 -16.74 -36.15 -14.97
N PRO A 250 -17.99 -35.77 -14.67
CA PRO A 250 -18.27 -34.53 -13.95
C PRO A 250 -17.57 -34.47 -12.59
N LYS A 251 -16.95 -33.34 -12.29
CA LYS A 251 -16.34 -33.10 -10.97
C LYS A 251 -17.39 -32.59 -10.01
N ILE A 252 -17.42 -33.15 -8.80
CA ILE A 252 -18.37 -32.78 -7.75
C ILE A 252 -17.61 -32.04 -6.64
N TYR A 253 -18.10 -30.87 -6.30
CA TYR A 253 -17.55 -29.99 -5.27
C TYR A 253 -18.58 -29.78 -4.17
N ASP A 254 -18.17 -30.00 -2.93
CA ASP A 254 -18.92 -29.58 -1.76
C ASP A 254 -18.65 -28.10 -1.49
N TYR A 255 -19.69 -27.35 -1.10
CA TYR A 255 -19.53 -25.96 -0.68
C TYR A 255 -20.11 -25.66 0.71
N SER A 256 -20.43 -26.70 1.49
CA SER A 256 -21.00 -26.55 2.83
C SER A 256 -20.06 -25.76 3.76
N SER A 257 -18.74 -25.94 3.62
CA SER A 257 -17.75 -25.21 4.40
C SER A 257 -17.71 -23.70 4.13
N GLN A 258 -18.11 -23.25 2.93
CA GLN A 258 -18.13 -21.82 2.58
C GLN A 258 -19.45 -21.12 2.91
N LEU A 259 -20.45 -21.81 3.46
CA LEU A 259 -21.78 -21.23 3.71
C LEU A 259 -21.71 -20.00 4.61
N GLU A 260 -21.01 -20.11 5.75
CA GLU A 260 -20.78 -19.01 6.69
C GLU A 260 -20.04 -17.86 6.01
N SER A 261 -18.98 -18.18 5.28
CA SER A 261 -18.20 -17.20 4.52
C SER A 261 -19.07 -16.44 3.51
N TYR A 262 -20.01 -17.11 2.85
CA TYR A 262 -20.96 -16.49 1.91
C TYR A 262 -22.01 -15.58 2.57
N HIS A 263 -22.25 -15.68 3.88
CA HIS A 263 -23.16 -14.79 4.59
C HIS A 263 -22.59 -13.40 4.82
N ASP A 264 -21.27 -13.25 4.84
CA ASP A 264 -20.60 -11.97 5.04
C ASP A 264 -20.16 -11.36 3.70
N PRO A 265 -20.91 -10.40 3.12
CA PRO A 265 -20.66 -9.92 1.77
C PRO A 265 -19.46 -8.98 1.66
N ASP A 266 -18.92 -8.49 2.77
CA ASP A 266 -17.86 -7.47 2.80
C ASP A 266 -16.48 -8.07 3.12
N VAL A 267 -16.40 -9.37 3.38
CA VAL A 267 -15.16 -10.07 3.71
C VAL A 267 -14.89 -11.15 2.65
N VAL A 268 -13.63 -11.41 2.34
CA VAL A 268 -13.22 -12.64 1.63
C VAL A 268 -12.32 -13.42 2.57
N TYR A 269 -12.78 -14.61 2.97
CA TYR A 269 -12.06 -15.48 3.91
C TYR A 269 -11.09 -16.43 3.17
N ILE A 270 -10.11 -17.01 3.87
CA ILE A 270 -9.12 -17.91 3.23
C ILE A 270 -9.79 -19.18 2.67
N ASP A 271 -10.77 -19.74 3.37
CA ASP A 271 -11.48 -20.96 2.98
C ASP A 271 -12.27 -20.81 1.66
N GLU A 272 -12.51 -19.56 1.25
CA GLU A 272 -13.13 -19.21 -0.03
C GLU A 272 -12.17 -19.24 -1.22
N LEU A 273 -10.86 -19.22 -0.97
CA LEU A 273 -9.84 -19.04 -2.00
C LEU A 273 -9.28 -20.36 -2.53
N GLY A 274 -9.55 -21.49 -1.87
CA GLY A 274 -8.99 -22.78 -2.24
C GLY A 274 -7.46 -22.71 -2.37
N SER A 275 -6.93 -23.06 -3.55
CA SER A 275 -5.50 -22.98 -3.85
C SER A 275 -5.08 -21.69 -4.58
N ILE A 276 -5.97 -20.70 -4.72
CA ILE A 276 -5.67 -19.46 -5.42
C ILE A 276 -4.61 -18.68 -4.65
N LYS A 277 -3.62 -18.21 -5.39
CA LYS A 277 -2.59 -17.30 -4.91
C LYS A 277 -2.72 -15.95 -5.58
N PHE A 278 -2.51 -14.90 -4.79
CA PHE A 278 -2.47 -13.53 -5.29
C PHE A 278 -1.03 -13.03 -5.19
N SER A 279 -0.19 -13.54 -6.09
CA SER A 279 1.19 -13.11 -6.19
C SER A 279 1.25 -11.66 -6.63
N HIS A 280 2.02 -10.85 -5.89
CA HIS A 280 2.27 -9.47 -6.25
C HIS A 280 2.92 -9.39 -7.65
N PRO A 281 2.44 -8.52 -8.55
CA PRO A 281 2.86 -8.53 -9.97
C PRO A 281 4.36 -8.28 -10.17
N ILE A 282 4.99 -7.55 -9.25
CA ILE A 282 6.41 -7.20 -9.34
C ILE A 282 7.31 -8.21 -8.59
N THR A 283 6.92 -8.63 -7.39
CA THR A 283 7.80 -9.42 -6.51
C THR A 283 7.55 -10.93 -6.62
N GLY A 284 6.42 -11.33 -7.19
CA GLY A 284 5.96 -12.72 -7.26
C GLY A 284 5.49 -13.30 -5.93
N MET A 285 5.60 -12.56 -4.82
CA MET A 285 5.25 -13.04 -3.48
C MET A 285 3.74 -12.98 -3.23
N ASP A 286 3.20 -14.03 -2.63
CA ASP A 286 1.87 -14.00 -2.00
C ASP A 286 2.06 -13.56 -0.54
N TYR A 287 1.60 -12.35 -0.21
CA TYR A 287 1.82 -11.76 1.11
C TYR A 287 0.96 -12.38 2.22
N ARG A 288 -0.16 -13.06 1.87
CA ARG A 288 -0.90 -13.89 2.82
C ARG A 288 0.00 -15.05 3.25
N ASP A 289 0.60 -15.77 2.29
CA ASP A 289 1.47 -16.91 2.59
C ASP A 289 2.68 -16.47 3.42
N LEU A 290 3.36 -15.38 3.01
CA LEU A 290 4.52 -14.83 3.75
C LEU A 290 4.14 -14.49 5.20
N TYR A 291 3.01 -13.82 5.43
CA TYR A 291 2.65 -13.41 6.79
C TYR A 291 2.18 -14.57 7.64
N LEU A 292 1.46 -15.54 7.08
CA LEU A 292 1.15 -16.79 7.80
C LEU A 292 2.42 -17.56 8.19
N GLU A 293 3.45 -17.58 7.33
CA GLU A 293 4.75 -18.16 7.65
C GLU A 293 5.44 -17.40 8.79
N MET A 294 5.51 -16.06 8.73
CA MET A 294 6.10 -15.25 9.80
C MET A 294 5.36 -15.41 11.14
N ILE A 295 4.02 -15.54 11.11
CA ILE A 295 3.22 -15.82 12.31
C ILE A 295 3.58 -17.18 12.89
N LYS A 296 3.70 -18.20 12.05
CA LYS A 296 4.11 -19.56 12.45
C LYS A 296 5.52 -19.57 13.05
N GLU A 297 6.47 -18.86 12.44
CA GLU A 297 7.82 -18.71 12.99
C GLU A 297 7.84 -18.00 14.34
N GLY A 298 6.88 -17.09 14.58
CA GLY A 298 6.64 -16.46 15.87
C GLY A 298 5.92 -17.34 16.89
N ASN A 299 5.68 -18.62 16.57
CA ASN A 299 4.97 -19.59 17.39
C ASN A 299 3.54 -19.14 17.75
N ALA A 300 2.77 -18.70 16.76
CA ALA A 300 1.35 -18.39 16.89
C ALA A 300 0.54 -19.00 15.75
N GLU A 301 -0.78 -19.11 15.95
CA GLU A 301 -1.74 -19.47 14.90
C GLU A 301 -2.09 -18.23 14.07
N GLY A 302 -2.08 -18.35 12.74
CA GLY A 302 -2.39 -17.25 11.84
C GLY A 302 -3.75 -17.42 11.16
N GLU A 303 -4.50 -16.33 11.11
CA GLU A 303 -5.72 -16.21 10.30
C GLU A 303 -5.65 -14.92 9.48
N VAL A 304 -6.06 -14.98 8.21
CA VAL A 304 -6.15 -13.80 7.35
C VAL A 304 -7.59 -13.63 6.89
N LEU A 305 -8.03 -12.38 6.85
CA LEU A 305 -9.27 -11.97 6.20
C LEU A 305 -9.00 -10.73 5.34
N PHE A 306 -9.59 -10.70 4.16
CA PHE A 306 -9.53 -9.55 3.27
C PHE A 306 -10.83 -8.78 3.41
N THR A 307 -10.78 -7.49 3.69
CA THR A 307 -11.96 -6.60 3.75
C THR A 307 -11.52 -5.14 3.85
N ASN A 308 -12.37 -4.21 3.42
CA ASN A 308 -12.16 -2.78 3.68
C ASN A 308 -12.82 -2.30 4.97
N ASN A 309 -13.49 -3.18 5.72
CA ASN A 309 -14.01 -2.89 7.05
C ASN A 309 -13.10 -3.53 8.12
N PRO A 310 -12.14 -2.78 8.71
CA PRO A 310 -11.19 -3.35 9.65
C PRO A 310 -11.83 -3.90 10.92
N LEU A 311 -13.06 -3.48 11.26
CA LEU A 311 -13.78 -3.93 12.46
C LEU A 311 -14.25 -5.39 12.35
N LYS A 312 -14.20 -5.98 11.15
CA LYS A 312 -14.52 -7.40 10.91
C LYS A 312 -13.60 -8.38 11.63
N VAL A 313 -12.47 -7.92 12.19
CA VAL A 313 -11.67 -8.75 13.08
C VAL A 313 -12.44 -9.21 14.32
N TYR A 314 -13.42 -8.43 14.81
CA TYR A 314 -14.24 -8.79 15.96
C TYR A 314 -15.20 -9.94 15.68
N ASP A 315 -15.55 -10.19 14.41
CA ASP A 315 -16.38 -11.33 14.00
C ASP A 315 -15.59 -12.66 14.11
N ARG A 316 -14.28 -12.60 14.37
CA ARG A 316 -13.39 -13.78 14.50
C ARG A 316 -13.19 -14.24 15.95
N GLY A 317 -13.93 -13.64 16.88
CA GLY A 317 -13.93 -13.98 18.30
C GLY A 317 -13.25 -12.93 19.17
N TYR A 318 -12.93 -13.32 20.39
CA TYR A 318 -12.37 -12.40 21.39
C TYR A 318 -10.95 -11.99 21.02
N ILE A 319 -10.69 -10.68 21.02
CA ILE A 319 -9.39 -10.08 20.76
C ILE A 319 -8.85 -9.50 22.07
N ASN A 320 -7.55 -9.62 22.33
CA ASN A 320 -6.88 -9.08 23.51
C ASN A 320 -6.17 -7.74 23.24
N GLY A 321 -5.87 -7.42 21.99
CA GLY A 321 -5.24 -6.17 21.58
C GLY A 321 -5.30 -5.96 20.08
N VAL A 322 -5.13 -4.70 19.64
CA VAL A 322 -5.16 -4.31 18.23
C VAL A 322 -3.87 -3.57 17.87
N CYS A 323 -3.23 -4.03 16.80
CA CYS A 323 -2.05 -3.45 16.18
C CYS A 323 -2.42 -2.83 14.83
N ILE A 324 -2.56 -1.51 14.79
CA ILE A 324 -2.78 -0.78 13.54
C ILE A 324 -1.45 -0.67 12.79
N SER A 325 -1.43 -1.30 11.63
CA SER A 325 -0.23 -1.53 10.83
C SER A 325 -0.17 -0.70 9.54
N ALA A 326 -1.20 0.11 9.30
CA ALA A 326 -1.14 1.21 8.36
C ALA A 326 -0.06 2.20 8.78
N VAL A 327 0.68 2.76 7.82
CA VAL A 327 1.63 3.84 8.05
C VAL A 327 0.90 5.17 7.97
N HIS A 328 0.11 5.42 6.93
CA HIS A 328 -0.50 6.73 6.65
C HIS A 328 -1.89 6.86 7.28
N GLU A 329 -2.72 5.84 7.18
CA GLU A 329 -4.09 5.87 7.71
C GLU A 329 -4.18 5.57 9.22
N ARG A 330 -3.04 5.36 9.89
CA ARG A 330 -2.98 4.89 11.29
C ARG A 330 -3.82 5.69 12.28
N ASP A 331 -3.82 7.03 12.17
CA ASP A 331 -4.46 7.92 13.13
C ASP A 331 -5.99 7.87 12.94
N LYS A 332 -6.44 7.86 11.67
CA LYS A 332 -7.85 7.65 11.28
C LYS A 332 -8.36 6.28 11.71
N LEU A 333 -7.57 5.22 11.53
CA LEU A 333 -7.93 3.88 11.98
C LEU A 333 -7.97 3.79 13.51
N LYS A 334 -7.05 4.45 14.22
CA LYS A 334 -7.05 4.49 15.69
C LYS A 334 -8.30 5.17 16.23
N GLU A 335 -8.72 6.26 15.60
CA GLU A 335 -9.97 6.95 15.89
C GLU A 335 -11.22 6.10 15.58
N LEU A 336 -11.20 5.33 14.48
CA LEU A 336 -12.26 4.39 14.12
C LEU A 336 -12.46 3.34 15.23
N PHE A 337 -11.40 2.68 15.70
CA PHE A 337 -11.49 1.70 16.78
C PHE A 337 -11.91 2.32 18.11
N ALA A 338 -11.44 3.55 18.42
CA ALA A 338 -11.87 4.27 19.60
C ALA A 338 -13.38 4.58 19.56
N SER A 339 -13.87 5.03 18.40
CA SER A 339 -15.28 5.37 18.17
C SER A 339 -16.20 4.14 18.12
N PHE A 340 -15.67 2.99 17.69
CA PHE A 340 -16.35 1.69 17.81
C PHE A 340 -16.51 1.24 19.28
N GLY A 341 -15.75 1.82 20.21
CA GLY A 341 -15.77 1.45 21.62
C GLY A 341 -14.88 0.24 21.93
N ALA A 342 -13.74 0.09 21.23
CA ALA A 342 -12.78 -0.96 21.52
C ALA A 342 -12.36 -0.95 23.00
N MET A 343 -12.71 -2.01 23.74
CA MET A 343 -12.39 -2.17 25.16
C MET A 343 -11.02 -2.81 25.41
N VAL A 344 -10.18 -2.86 24.37
CA VAL A 344 -8.85 -3.48 24.39
C VAL A 344 -7.80 -2.45 24.00
N PRO A 345 -6.54 -2.61 24.41
CA PRO A 345 -5.47 -1.70 24.00
C PRO A 345 -5.30 -1.68 22.47
N VAL A 346 -5.25 -0.47 21.90
CA VAL A 346 -5.06 -0.22 20.47
C VAL A 346 -3.79 0.60 20.28
N ILE A 347 -2.79 0.02 19.61
CA ILE A 347 -1.50 0.67 19.33
C ILE A 347 -1.22 0.72 17.83
N THR A 348 -0.34 1.62 17.41
CA THR A 348 0.12 1.77 16.02
C THR A 348 1.57 1.33 15.89
N LEU A 349 2.09 1.17 14.66
CA LEU A 349 3.53 0.91 14.46
C LEU A 349 4.44 1.95 15.11
N LYS A 350 3.98 3.21 15.21
CA LYS A 350 4.71 4.28 15.90
C LYS A 350 4.88 4.01 17.39
N ASP A 351 3.90 3.32 17.97
CA ASP A 351 3.87 3.00 19.39
C ASP A 351 4.70 1.75 19.72
N MET A 352 5.20 0.99 18.74
CA MET A 352 5.95 -0.27 18.95
C MET A 352 7.46 -0.04 18.79
N GLY A 353 8.25 -0.40 19.79
CA GLY A 353 9.68 -0.09 19.86
C GLY A 353 9.98 1.31 20.43
N PRO A 354 11.23 1.78 20.29
CA PRO A 354 11.66 3.04 20.89
C PRO A 354 11.13 4.25 20.12
N GLY A 355 10.73 5.28 20.88
CA GLY A 355 10.35 6.57 20.33
C GLY A 355 11.51 7.26 19.58
N PRO A 356 11.19 8.28 18.76
CA PRO A 356 9.86 8.86 18.54
C PRO A 356 9.04 8.14 17.44
N TRP A 357 9.64 7.18 16.74
CA TRP A 357 9.09 6.57 15.53
C TRP A 357 8.59 5.13 15.71
N GLY A 358 8.98 4.45 16.78
CA GLY A 358 8.73 3.01 16.89
C GLY A 358 9.31 2.28 15.67
N VAL A 359 8.49 1.44 15.04
CA VAL A 359 8.83 0.66 13.83
C VAL A 359 8.12 1.15 12.56
N ILE A 360 7.46 2.31 12.60
CA ILE A 360 6.63 2.80 11.47
C ILE A 360 7.39 2.96 10.15
N GLY A 361 8.69 3.27 10.21
CA GLY A 361 9.58 3.38 9.05
C GLY A 361 10.74 2.39 9.09
N SER A 362 10.60 1.28 9.82
CA SER A 362 11.70 0.32 9.97
C SER A 362 11.86 -0.59 8.75
N ASN A 363 13.09 -1.00 8.43
CA ASN A 363 13.35 -2.00 7.39
C ASN A 363 14.12 -3.19 7.94
N VAL A 364 14.00 -4.35 7.31
CA VAL A 364 14.83 -5.52 7.60
C VAL A 364 16.30 -5.15 7.45
N SER A 365 17.09 -5.40 8.49
CA SER A 365 18.55 -5.28 8.45
C SER A 365 19.22 -6.65 8.35
N ASP A 366 18.70 -7.63 9.10
CA ASP A 366 19.18 -9.01 9.07
C ASP A 366 17.97 -9.91 9.25
N PHE A 367 17.56 -10.57 8.16
CA PHE A 367 16.35 -11.39 8.15
C PHE A 367 16.51 -12.65 9.02
N GLU A 368 17.67 -13.30 8.95
CA GLU A 368 17.94 -14.55 9.68
C GLU A 368 18.02 -14.31 11.19
N LYS A 369 18.66 -13.22 11.61
CA LYS A 369 18.74 -12.84 13.03
C LYS A 369 17.50 -12.10 13.53
N GLY A 370 16.55 -11.79 12.65
CA GLY A 370 15.33 -11.05 13.01
C GLY A 370 15.63 -9.63 13.49
N VAL A 371 16.47 -8.88 12.80
CA VAL A 371 16.86 -7.51 13.16
C VAL A 371 16.25 -6.49 12.20
N LEU A 372 15.60 -5.48 12.77
CA LEU A 372 15.05 -4.32 12.08
C LEU A 372 15.97 -3.11 12.30
N LYS A 373 16.22 -2.34 11.24
CA LYS A 373 16.78 -0.98 11.31
C LYS A 373 15.63 0.01 11.48
N LEU A 374 15.72 0.86 12.48
CA LEU A 374 14.70 1.87 12.80
C LEU A 374 15.00 3.21 12.12
N LEU A 375 14.02 4.12 12.12
CA LEU A 375 14.26 5.50 11.73
C LEU A 375 15.21 6.22 12.72
N PRO A 376 15.86 7.32 12.27
CA PRO A 376 16.71 8.15 13.12
C PRO A 376 16.00 8.62 14.40
N GLY A 377 16.71 8.60 15.53
CA GLY A 377 16.16 8.97 16.83
C GLY A 377 15.87 10.48 16.96
N ASP A 378 16.80 11.31 16.52
CA ASP A 378 16.68 12.77 16.50
C ASP A 378 17.06 13.34 15.12
N ALA A 379 16.14 13.17 14.16
CA ALA A 379 16.37 13.56 12.77
C ALA A 379 16.48 15.08 12.58
N ASP A 380 15.66 15.86 13.29
CA ASP A 380 15.69 17.34 13.24
C ASP A 380 17.01 17.87 13.87
N GLY A 381 17.39 17.35 15.04
CA GLY A 381 18.66 17.74 15.69
C GLY A 381 19.88 17.36 14.87
N THR A 382 19.87 16.20 14.23
CA THR A 382 20.95 15.78 13.31
C THR A 382 21.03 16.72 12.10
N ALA A 383 19.90 17.14 11.53
CA ALA A 383 19.90 18.10 10.42
C ALA A 383 20.50 19.45 10.83
N ASP A 384 20.14 19.97 12.01
CA ASP A 384 20.73 21.21 12.56
C ASP A 384 22.23 21.06 12.85
N ALA A 385 22.68 19.89 13.32
CA ALA A 385 24.10 19.60 13.56
C ALA A 385 24.90 19.59 12.24
N ILE A 386 24.41 18.89 11.21
CA ILE A 386 25.02 18.89 9.86
C ILE A 386 25.11 20.32 9.31
N LYS A 387 24.01 21.09 9.42
CA LYS A 387 23.98 22.49 8.98
C LYS A 387 25.07 23.32 9.66
N THR A 388 25.17 23.19 10.98
CA THR A 388 26.16 23.92 11.80
C THR A 388 27.58 23.55 11.39
N LYS A 389 27.87 22.24 11.26
CA LYS A 389 29.18 21.75 10.85
C LYS A 389 29.56 22.21 9.44
N ILE A 390 28.63 22.20 8.49
CA ILE A 390 28.87 22.74 7.14
C ILE A 390 29.23 24.23 7.22
N LYS A 391 28.51 25.01 8.04
CA LYS A 391 28.81 26.44 8.22
C LYS A 391 30.20 26.66 8.79
N GLU A 392 30.63 25.85 9.75
CA GLU A 392 31.95 25.91 10.37
C GLU A 392 33.07 25.53 9.39
N THR A 393 32.90 24.47 8.60
CA THR A 393 33.97 23.92 7.75
C THR A 393 34.07 24.58 6.38
N SER A 394 32.98 25.15 5.87
CA SER A 394 32.90 25.76 4.52
C SER A 394 32.58 27.26 4.52
N GLY A 395 32.08 27.81 5.64
CA GLY A 395 31.57 29.18 5.71
C GLY A 395 30.21 29.40 5.03
N LYS A 396 29.62 28.39 4.40
CA LYS A 396 28.36 28.49 3.64
C LYS A 396 27.13 28.31 4.52
N ASP A 397 26.10 29.10 4.28
CA ASP A 397 24.80 28.97 4.93
C ASP A 397 23.86 28.13 4.06
N VAL A 398 23.43 26.99 4.58
CA VAL A 398 22.62 25.99 3.87
C VAL A 398 21.44 25.55 4.73
N GLU A 399 20.52 24.82 4.14
CA GLU A 399 19.58 24.01 4.91
C GLU A 399 19.85 22.52 4.72
N VAL A 400 19.46 21.72 5.71
CA VAL A 400 19.59 20.26 5.71
C VAL A 400 18.23 19.61 5.87
N LEU A 401 18.01 18.53 5.12
CA LEU A 401 16.82 17.70 5.16
C LEU A 401 17.24 16.22 5.24
N ILE A 402 16.70 15.48 6.21
CA ILE A 402 16.84 14.03 6.28
C ILE A 402 15.64 13.41 5.55
N PHE A 403 15.87 12.78 4.40
CA PHE A 403 14.80 12.24 3.55
C PHE A 403 14.59 10.75 3.76
N GLY A 404 13.34 10.31 3.77
CA GLY A 404 12.95 8.91 3.70
C GLY A 404 12.51 8.55 2.29
N ASP A 405 11.65 7.53 2.17
CA ASP A 405 11.01 7.18 0.90
C ASP A 405 10.22 8.38 0.33
N GLY A 406 10.23 8.52 -0.99
CA GLY A 406 9.54 9.58 -1.71
C GLY A 406 8.02 9.52 -1.62
N ALA A 407 7.35 10.35 -2.43
CA ALA A 407 5.91 10.27 -2.66
C ALA A 407 5.60 10.08 -4.16
N TYR A 408 6.51 9.44 -4.88
CA TYR A 408 6.31 9.11 -6.29
C TYR A 408 5.32 7.95 -6.41
N LYS A 409 4.28 8.14 -7.24
CA LYS A 409 3.40 7.06 -7.64
C LYS A 409 3.80 6.65 -9.05
N ASP A 410 4.25 5.42 -9.19
CA ASP A 410 4.48 4.85 -10.51
C ASP A 410 3.12 4.73 -11.24
N PRO A 411 2.92 5.40 -12.38
CA PRO A 411 1.66 5.34 -13.11
C PRO A 411 1.40 3.98 -13.76
N ASP A 412 2.44 3.18 -14.01
CA ASP A 412 2.32 1.89 -14.69
C ASP A 412 1.90 0.79 -13.70
N THR A 413 2.48 0.79 -12.50
CA THR A 413 2.17 -0.20 -11.45
C THR A 413 1.11 0.28 -10.46
N GLY A 414 0.88 1.59 -10.36
CA GLY A 414 -0.04 2.18 -9.39
C GLY A 414 0.47 2.21 -7.95
N ILE A 415 1.72 1.81 -7.71
CA ILE A 415 2.34 1.72 -6.39
C ILE A 415 3.01 3.04 -6.04
N PHE A 416 2.85 3.48 -4.80
CA PHE A 416 3.60 4.59 -4.23
C PHE A 416 4.92 4.10 -3.65
N GLU A 417 6.02 4.77 -4.00
CA GLU A 417 7.30 4.68 -3.29
C GLU A 417 7.25 5.49 -1.98
N MET A 418 6.24 5.23 -1.15
CA MET A 418 5.96 5.98 0.08
C MET A 418 5.64 5.02 1.21
N ALA A 419 6.61 4.21 1.64
CA ALA A 419 6.41 3.34 2.79
C ALA A 419 6.74 4.04 4.11
N ASP A 420 7.50 5.14 4.09
CA ASP A 420 7.81 5.98 5.25
C ASP A 420 6.64 6.90 5.64
N PRO A 421 6.52 7.31 6.91
CA PRO A 421 5.40 8.15 7.37
C PRO A 421 5.35 9.54 6.71
N ARG A 422 6.47 9.99 6.13
CA ARG A 422 6.61 11.23 5.37
C ARG A 422 7.94 11.24 4.59
N PRO A 423 8.02 11.88 3.41
CA PRO A 423 9.27 11.95 2.66
C PRO A 423 10.41 12.71 3.36
N ALA A 424 10.09 13.65 4.26
CA ALA A 424 11.08 14.37 5.05
C ALA A 424 11.02 13.92 6.51
N ILE A 425 11.91 13.02 6.92
CA ILE A 425 11.97 12.46 8.27
C ILE A 425 12.45 13.50 9.28
N GLY A 426 13.43 14.31 8.91
CA GLY A 426 13.94 15.41 9.74
C GLY A 426 14.30 16.62 8.91
N VAL A 427 14.20 17.82 9.50
CA VAL A 427 14.56 19.06 8.82
C VAL A 427 15.24 20.03 9.78
N SER A 428 16.21 20.77 9.25
CA SER A 428 16.79 21.92 9.93
C SER A 428 15.75 23.04 10.13
N LYS A 429 15.98 23.90 11.13
CA LYS A 429 15.03 24.94 11.55
C LYS A 429 14.56 25.87 10.43
N GLY A 430 15.42 26.18 9.46
CA GLY A 430 15.07 27.08 8.35
C GLY A 430 14.05 26.48 7.40
N LEU A 431 14.08 25.15 7.17
CA LEU A 431 13.08 24.46 6.34
C LEU A 431 11.77 24.17 7.09
N LYS A 432 11.82 23.99 8.41
CA LYS A 432 10.63 23.71 9.24
C LYS A 432 9.56 24.80 9.12
N SER A 433 9.99 26.03 8.83
CA SER A 433 9.16 27.21 8.73
C SER A 433 8.75 27.57 7.28
N ALA A 434 9.31 26.88 6.28
CA ALA A 434 8.99 27.02 4.87
C ALA A 434 7.70 26.24 4.51
N ALA A 435 6.56 26.68 5.04
CA ALA A 435 5.39 25.83 5.19
C ALA A 435 4.72 25.38 3.87
N LEU A 436 4.72 26.19 2.79
CA LEU A 436 3.95 25.87 1.59
C LEU A 436 4.57 26.48 0.32
N ARG A 437 4.72 25.68 -0.75
CA ARG A 437 4.98 26.22 -2.09
C ARG A 437 3.70 26.84 -2.62
N THR A 438 3.70 28.16 -2.73
CA THR A 438 2.68 28.92 -3.45
C THR A 438 3.33 29.50 -4.70
N GLY A 439 2.64 29.43 -5.83
CA GLY A 439 3.16 29.95 -7.09
C GLY A 439 2.01 30.38 -7.98
N THR A 440 2.15 31.56 -8.57
CA THR A 440 1.28 31.97 -9.68
C THR A 440 1.72 31.20 -10.94
N LYS A 441 0.76 30.64 -11.68
CA LYS A 441 1.05 29.89 -12.91
C LYS A 441 1.53 30.87 -13.99
N LEU A 442 2.85 30.99 -14.16
CA LEU A 442 3.48 31.82 -15.20
C LEU A 442 2.87 31.60 -16.58
N LYS A 443 2.61 30.34 -16.97
CA LYS A 443 1.96 29.99 -18.25
C LYS A 443 0.57 30.62 -18.38
N LEU A 444 -0.27 30.49 -17.35
CA LEU A 444 -1.60 31.11 -17.34
C LEU A 444 -1.52 32.63 -17.44
N GLN A 445 -0.56 33.25 -16.76
CA GLN A 445 -0.36 34.70 -16.83
C GLN A 445 0.11 35.14 -18.22
N LEU A 446 1.04 34.39 -18.81
CA LEU A 446 1.53 34.62 -20.17
C LEU A 446 0.39 34.48 -21.18
N ASP A 447 -0.40 33.41 -21.09
CA ASP A 447 -1.59 33.19 -21.93
C ASP A 447 -2.62 34.31 -21.74
N THR A 448 -2.85 34.74 -20.50
CA THR A 448 -3.80 35.81 -20.17
C THR A 448 -3.36 37.15 -20.76
N LEU A 449 -2.08 37.50 -20.65
CA LEU A 449 -1.55 38.74 -21.19
C LEU A 449 -1.45 38.68 -22.72
N TYR A 450 -1.06 37.54 -23.28
CA TYR A 450 -1.05 37.34 -24.73
C TYR A 450 -2.46 37.46 -25.33
N ASN A 451 -3.46 36.83 -24.72
CA ASN A 451 -4.87 36.93 -25.15
C ASN A 451 -5.46 38.34 -24.96
N LYS A 452 -4.86 39.18 -24.11
CA LYS A 452 -5.21 40.60 -23.95
C LYS A 452 -4.53 41.50 -24.99
N GLY A 453 -3.74 40.94 -25.91
CA GLY A 453 -3.10 41.67 -27.01
C GLY A 453 -1.79 42.36 -26.64
N TYR A 454 -1.18 42.04 -25.50
CA TYR A 454 0.13 42.58 -25.13
C TYR A 454 1.23 41.99 -26.02
N THR A 455 2.19 42.82 -26.43
CA THR A 455 3.39 42.34 -27.15
C THR A 455 4.32 41.58 -26.22
N LYS A 456 5.24 40.79 -26.78
CA LYS A 456 6.21 40.03 -26.01
C LYS A 456 7.02 40.92 -25.05
N GLU A 457 7.48 42.08 -25.51
CA GLU A 457 8.23 43.03 -24.68
C GLU A 457 7.38 43.58 -23.53
N GLN A 458 6.10 43.88 -23.78
CA GLN A 458 5.17 44.34 -22.74
C GLN A 458 4.88 43.24 -21.71
N ILE A 459 4.72 41.99 -22.15
CA ILE A 459 4.51 40.85 -21.25
C ILE A 459 5.75 40.62 -20.38
N GLU A 460 6.96 40.65 -20.97
CA GLU A 460 8.21 40.50 -20.23
C GLU A 460 8.39 41.61 -19.19
N ASP A 461 8.02 42.85 -19.50
CA ASP A 461 8.11 43.98 -18.58
C ASP A 461 7.06 43.88 -17.46
N ILE A 462 5.81 43.48 -17.77
CA ILE A 462 4.76 43.22 -16.78
C ILE A 462 5.15 42.09 -15.82
N LEU A 463 5.81 41.04 -16.32
CA LEU A 463 6.25 39.90 -15.52
C LEU A 463 7.49 40.23 -14.68
N LYS A 464 8.43 41.04 -15.19
CA LYS A 464 9.61 41.50 -14.43
C LYS A 464 9.25 42.45 -13.29
N ASN A 465 8.23 43.29 -13.46
CA ASN A 465 7.87 44.34 -12.50
C ASN A 465 6.87 43.90 -11.42
N LYS A 466 6.37 42.65 -11.45
CA LYS A 466 5.52 42.09 -10.39
C LYS A 466 6.36 41.42 -9.30
N THR A 467 6.80 42.20 -8.33
CA THR A 467 7.20 41.73 -7.00
C THR A 467 5.94 41.41 -6.18
N ASP A 468 5.72 40.13 -5.90
CA ASP A 468 5.02 39.57 -4.73
C ASP A 468 3.89 40.39 -4.07
N LYS A 469 2.86 40.77 -4.83
CA LYS A 469 1.53 40.97 -4.25
C LYS A 469 0.64 39.80 -4.61
N VAL A 470 0.46 38.92 -3.63
CA VAL A 470 -0.57 37.88 -3.61
C VAL A 470 -1.94 38.57 -3.64
N THR A 471 -2.40 38.94 -4.84
CA THR A 471 -3.79 39.35 -5.05
C THR A 471 -4.64 38.08 -5.16
N GLY A 472 -5.62 37.95 -4.27
CA GLY A 472 -6.46 36.78 -4.02
C GLY A 472 -7.39 36.33 -5.15
N GLU A 473 -7.12 36.71 -6.39
CA GLU A 473 -7.82 36.22 -7.58
C GLU A 473 -6.80 35.69 -8.59
N SER A 474 -6.27 34.51 -8.31
CA SER A 474 -5.63 33.69 -9.34
C SER A 474 -5.85 32.23 -8.98
N LEU A 475 -6.10 31.40 -9.99
CA LEU A 475 -6.15 29.94 -9.87
C LEU A 475 -4.79 29.43 -9.35
N GLY A 476 -4.59 29.52 -8.03
CA GLY A 476 -3.40 29.07 -7.34
C GLY A 476 -3.26 27.55 -7.43
N THR A 477 -2.03 27.05 -7.32
CA THR A 477 -1.82 25.62 -7.09
C THR A 477 -2.24 25.26 -5.66
N THR A 478 -2.89 24.12 -5.45
CA THR A 478 -3.06 23.56 -4.10
C THR A 478 -1.69 23.53 -3.42
N PRO A 479 -1.50 24.21 -2.28
CA PRO A 479 -0.19 24.38 -1.71
C PRO A 479 0.38 23.03 -1.28
N ARG A 480 1.62 22.75 -1.67
CA ARG A 480 2.34 21.52 -1.34
C ARG A 480 3.44 21.83 -0.35
N ASN A 481 3.66 20.92 0.58
CA ASN A 481 4.77 21.04 1.52
C ASN A 481 6.11 20.99 0.75
N VAL A 482 6.94 22.01 0.93
CA VAL A 482 8.25 22.15 0.30
C VAL A 482 9.15 20.98 0.68
N THR A 483 9.13 20.54 1.94
CA THR A 483 9.99 19.46 2.42
C THR A 483 9.60 18.12 1.83
N SER A 484 8.30 17.86 1.60
CA SER A 484 7.85 16.66 0.89
C SER A 484 8.29 16.63 -0.57
N ILE A 485 8.25 17.78 -1.26
CA ILE A 485 8.73 17.90 -2.64
C ILE A 485 10.23 17.63 -2.71
N ILE A 486 11.01 18.27 -1.83
CA ILE A 486 12.47 18.12 -1.81
C ILE A 486 12.87 16.70 -1.41
N GLY A 487 12.22 16.12 -0.40
CA GLY A 487 12.45 14.74 0.02
C GLY A 487 12.19 13.75 -1.13
N THR A 488 11.07 13.92 -1.85
CA THR A 488 10.76 13.08 -3.02
C THR A 488 11.77 13.28 -4.16
N LEU A 489 12.20 14.52 -4.40
CA LEU A 489 13.24 14.81 -5.39
C LEU A 489 14.57 14.15 -5.02
N ALA A 490 14.95 14.19 -3.74
CA ALA A 490 16.17 13.57 -3.25
C ALA A 490 16.10 12.04 -3.37
N ASP A 491 14.97 11.43 -3.00
CA ASP A 491 14.76 9.99 -3.14
C ASP A 491 14.85 9.52 -4.59
N LEU A 492 14.19 10.22 -5.53
CA LEU A 492 14.28 9.91 -6.96
C LEU A 492 15.71 10.02 -7.53
N VAL A 493 16.54 10.91 -6.97
CA VAL A 493 17.93 11.09 -7.40
C VAL A 493 18.86 10.06 -6.78
N ALA A 494 18.64 9.72 -5.51
CA ALA A 494 19.44 8.73 -4.80
C ALA A 494 19.13 7.30 -5.26
N GLY A 495 17.86 7.04 -5.57
CA GLY A 495 17.32 5.72 -5.89
C GLY A 495 17.25 4.81 -4.66
N SER A 496 16.34 3.83 -4.71
CA SER A 496 16.14 2.85 -3.63
C SER A 496 17.20 1.74 -3.61
N ALA A 497 17.93 1.57 -4.72
CA ALA A 497 19.01 0.60 -4.84
C ALA A 497 20.35 1.26 -4.50
N ASP A 498 21.11 0.63 -3.60
CA ASP A 498 22.35 1.09 -2.93
C ASP A 498 23.46 1.62 -3.89
N ALA A 499 23.21 2.77 -4.54
CA ALA A 499 24.09 3.38 -5.55
C ALA A 499 25.27 4.14 -4.92
N GLY A 500 25.43 4.04 -3.59
CA GLY A 500 26.46 4.74 -2.84
C GLY A 500 26.29 6.26 -2.82
N THR A 501 25.09 6.78 -3.14
CA THR A 501 24.74 8.21 -3.16
C THR A 501 23.72 8.59 -2.08
N PRO A 502 24.03 8.43 -0.78
CA PRO A 502 23.10 8.72 0.31
C PRO A 502 22.89 10.21 0.57
N ILE A 503 23.63 11.09 -0.12
CA ILE A 503 23.53 12.54 -0.01
C ILE A 503 23.13 13.10 -1.37
N VAL A 504 22.14 14.00 -1.39
CA VAL A 504 21.72 14.74 -2.58
C VAL A 504 21.85 16.24 -2.28
N LEU A 505 22.53 16.96 -3.17
CA LEU A 505 22.58 18.42 -3.13
C LEU A 505 21.52 18.98 -4.07
N VAL A 506 20.65 19.83 -3.54
CA VAL A 506 19.64 20.57 -4.30
C VAL A 506 20.01 22.05 -4.32
N ARG A 507 20.23 22.60 -5.51
CA ARG A 507 20.65 24.00 -5.73
C ARG A 507 19.60 24.78 -6.50
N GLY A 508 19.39 26.03 -6.11
CA GLY A 508 18.50 26.98 -6.78
C GLY A 508 17.01 26.76 -6.49
N PHE A 509 16.67 25.83 -5.59
CA PHE A 509 15.28 25.59 -5.22
C PHE A 509 14.72 26.77 -4.40
N GLN A 510 13.77 27.50 -4.96
CA GLN A 510 13.16 28.66 -4.30
C GLN A 510 12.02 28.24 -3.37
N TYR A 511 12.06 28.75 -2.14
CA TYR A 511 11.01 28.58 -1.14
C TYR A 511 10.90 29.84 -0.27
N ALA A 512 9.71 30.09 0.28
CA ALA A 512 9.50 31.22 1.18
C ALA A 512 10.26 30.99 2.49
N LYS A 513 11.20 31.87 2.81
CA LYS A 513 11.82 31.94 4.13
C LYS A 513 10.95 32.87 5.00
N PRO A 514 10.66 32.55 6.27
CA PRO A 514 10.04 33.53 7.16
C PRO A 514 10.93 34.76 7.24
N ASN A 515 10.32 35.94 7.26
CA ASN A 515 11.07 37.17 7.55
C ASN A 515 11.80 36.98 8.88
N LYS A 516 13.13 37.18 8.84
CA LYS A 516 14.00 37.15 10.03
C LYS A 516 13.58 38.19 11.05
#